data_AF-A0A973K1H9-F1
#
_entry.id   AF-A0A973K1H9-F1
#
_cell.length_a   1.000
_cell.length_b   1.000
_cell.length_c   1.000
_cell.angle_alpha   90.00
_cell.angle_beta   90.00
_cell.angle_gamma   90.00
#
_symmetry.space_group_name_H-M   'P 1'
#
loop_
_entity.id
_entity.type
_entity.pdbx_description
1 polymer ?
#
loop_
_entity_poly.entity_id
_entity_poly.type
_entity_poly.pdbx_seq_one_letter_code
_entity_poly.pdbx_strand_id
1 'polypeptide(L)'
;LQDGREVLVHCPDEYNILEIEDAESGEWLTDGERDPKDVFHSRLAMSPGGTHLLSAGWVWHPHGVVEVFDLTRALTDPALLDGQGVLPADPGIAGEVASACWLDGDRLAVATVGEPRDGEETPDLGPGELGVWSLSAGGWIHRSKVDFCIGTLIARGDTVVSLYGHPRLIDVTTGAVVAEWPTVKVPQRDGSYGVTHIPTPVAALHPDGTRLAVAQPDTIAVITLPEFTAARNRVDPPIAE
;
A
#
# COMPACT_ATOMS: atom_id res chain seq x y z
N LEU A 1 -9.60 -7.39 -13.33
CA LEU A 1 -8.60 -8.18 -14.07
C LEU A 1 -8.31 -7.54 -15.44
N GLN A 2 -7.25 -7.97 -16.13
CA GLN A 2 -6.86 -7.40 -17.44
C GLN A 2 -7.91 -7.62 -18.54
N ASP A 3 -8.75 -8.64 -18.40
CA ASP A 3 -9.87 -8.95 -19.30
C ASP A 3 -11.14 -8.11 -19.01
N GLY A 4 -11.07 -7.18 -18.05
CA GLY A 4 -12.17 -6.29 -17.68
C GLY A 4 -13.09 -6.82 -16.59
N ARG A 5 -12.91 -8.06 -16.11
CA ARG A 5 -13.72 -8.61 -15.01
C ARG A 5 -13.45 -7.88 -13.70
N GLU A 6 -14.51 -7.60 -12.96
CA GLU A 6 -14.44 -7.15 -11.58
C GLU A 6 -14.32 -8.37 -10.67
N VAL A 7 -13.44 -8.29 -9.66
CA VAL A 7 -13.16 -9.41 -8.76
C VAL A 7 -13.16 -8.95 -7.32
N LEU A 8 -13.57 -9.86 -6.44
CA LEU A 8 -13.38 -9.76 -5.01
C LEU A 8 -12.17 -10.62 -4.64
N VAL A 9 -11.21 -10.03 -3.92
CA VAL A 9 -10.11 -10.78 -3.33
C VAL A 9 -10.30 -10.79 -1.83
N HIS A 10 -10.37 -11.98 -1.23
CA HIS A 10 -10.71 -12.15 0.19
C HIS A 10 -10.26 -13.51 0.71
N CYS A 11 -10.54 -13.77 1.99
CA CYS A 11 -10.23 -15.02 2.68
C CYS A 11 -11.52 -15.67 3.17
N PRO A 12 -12.31 -16.32 2.29
CA PRO A 12 -13.68 -16.75 2.61
C PRO A 12 -13.73 -17.88 3.65
N ASP A 13 -12.84 -18.86 3.54
CA ASP A 13 -12.89 -20.09 4.35
C ASP A 13 -11.93 -20.04 5.54
N GLU A 14 -10.68 -19.64 5.31
CA GLU A 14 -9.64 -19.53 6.35
C GLU A 14 -8.90 -18.21 6.23
N TYR A 15 -8.43 -17.66 7.36
CA TYR A 15 -7.88 -16.29 7.44
C TYR A 15 -6.68 -16.01 6.53
N ASN A 16 -5.98 -17.06 6.11
CA ASN A 16 -4.74 -17.03 5.35
C ASN A 16 -4.85 -17.62 3.93
N ILE A 17 -6.03 -18.06 3.50
CA ILE A 17 -6.24 -18.54 2.14
C ILE A 17 -6.82 -17.41 1.31
N LEU A 18 -5.99 -16.78 0.47
CA LEU A 18 -6.47 -15.80 -0.50
C LEU A 18 -7.19 -16.50 -1.65
N GLU A 19 -8.43 -16.06 -1.87
CA GLU A 19 -9.25 -16.42 -3.02
C GLU A 19 -9.59 -15.20 -3.88
N ILE A 20 -9.62 -15.41 -5.18
CA ILE A 20 -10.11 -14.48 -6.18
C ILE A 20 -11.47 -14.98 -6.65
N GLU A 21 -12.50 -14.20 -6.40
CA GLU A 21 -13.87 -14.49 -6.78
C GLU A 21 -14.31 -13.53 -7.89
N ASP A 22 -14.96 -14.06 -8.93
CA ASP A 22 -15.65 -13.24 -9.91
C ASP A 22 -16.82 -12.52 -9.24
N ALA A 23 -16.81 -11.19 -9.25
CA ALA A 23 -17.77 -10.40 -8.48
C ALA A 23 -19.20 -10.50 -9.03
N GLU A 24 -19.39 -10.87 -10.29
CA GLU A 24 -20.70 -11.00 -10.91
C GLU A 24 -21.30 -12.40 -10.65
N SER A 25 -20.51 -13.46 -10.84
CA SER A 25 -21.00 -14.83 -10.73
C SER A 25 -20.85 -15.46 -9.34
N GLY A 26 -19.92 -14.95 -8.53
CA GLY A 26 -19.50 -15.57 -7.26
C GLY A 26 -18.62 -16.82 -7.46
N GLU A 27 -18.14 -17.06 -8.68
CA GLU A 27 -17.27 -18.20 -8.98
C GLU A 27 -15.85 -17.94 -8.45
N TRP A 28 -15.29 -18.92 -7.75
CA TRP A 28 -13.89 -18.88 -7.34
C TRP A 28 -12.98 -19.17 -8.53
N LEU A 29 -12.12 -18.21 -8.85
CA LEU A 29 -11.16 -18.27 -9.95
C LEU A 29 -9.83 -18.93 -9.53
N THR A 30 -9.66 -19.20 -8.23
CA THR A 30 -8.40 -19.73 -7.65
C THR A 30 -8.63 -20.94 -6.72
N ASP A 31 -9.70 -21.70 -6.95
CA ASP A 31 -9.95 -22.95 -6.22
C ASP A 31 -8.87 -24.01 -6.53
N GLY A 32 -8.56 -24.86 -5.56
CA GLY A 32 -7.55 -25.91 -5.68
C GLY A 32 -6.98 -26.40 -4.35
N GLU A 33 -6.01 -27.31 -4.42
CA GLU A 33 -5.21 -27.71 -3.25
C GLU A 33 -4.25 -26.56 -2.87
N ARG A 34 -4.24 -26.18 -1.59
CA ARG A 34 -3.55 -25.00 -1.06
C ARG A 34 -2.73 -25.35 0.18
N ASP A 35 -1.61 -24.67 0.37
CA ASP A 35 -0.73 -24.79 1.54
C ASP A 35 -0.31 -23.38 2.01
N PRO A 36 -1.28 -22.59 2.53
CA PRO A 36 -1.10 -21.17 2.83
C PRO A 36 -0.09 -20.96 3.96
N LYS A 37 0.69 -19.89 3.85
CA LYS A 37 1.48 -19.39 4.99
C LYS A 37 0.57 -18.90 6.11
N ASP A 38 1.12 -18.82 7.32
CA ASP A 38 0.45 -18.21 8.46
C ASP A 38 0.49 -16.67 8.41
N VAL A 39 -0.23 -16.09 7.43
CA VAL A 39 -0.35 -14.65 7.20
C VAL A 39 -1.81 -14.22 7.33
N PHE A 40 -2.05 -13.20 8.14
CA PHE A 40 -3.33 -12.53 8.17
C PHE A 40 -3.35 -11.44 7.09
N HIS A 41 -3.99 -11.74 5.98
CA HIS A 41 -4.08 -10.83 4.85
C HIS A 41 -4.98 -9.64 5.16
N SER A 42 -4.51 -8.44 4.82
CA SER A 42 -5.26 -7.21 5.07
C SER A 42 -4.83 -6.11 4.10
N ARG A 43 -5.68 -5.09 3.96
CA ARG A 43 -5.46 -3.95 3.05
C ARG A 43 -5.07 -4.41 1.64
N LEU A 44 -5.82 -5.38 1.15
CA LEU A 44 -5.64 -5.92 -0.18
C LEU A 44 -5.84 -4.83 -1.22
N ALA A 45 -4.92 -4.73 -2.17
CA ALA A 45 -5.00 -3.75 -3.25
C ALA A 45 -4.44 -4.33 -4.55
N MET A 46 -5.19 -4.22 -5.64
CA MET A 46 -4.66 -4.55 -6.96
C MET A 46 -3.78 -3.41 -7.48
N SER A 47 -2.72 -3.77 -8.20
CA SER A 47 -1.92 -2.79 -8.94
C SER A 47 -2.78 -2.11 -10.02
N PRO A 48 -2.47 -0.85 -10.38
CA PRO A 48 -2.97 -0.27 -11.62
C PRO A 48 -2.66 -1.20 -12.81
N GLY A 49 -3.70 -1.59 -13.54
CA GLY A 49 -3.61 -2.59 -14.61
C GLY A 49 -3.91 -4.04 -14.18
N GLY A 50 -4.12 -4.29 -12.89
CA GLY A 50 -4.65 -5.56 -12.38
C GLY A 50 -3.75 -6.78 -12.57
N THR A 51 -2.42 -6.56 -12.56
CA THR A 51 -1.42 -7.63 -12.76
C THR A 51 -0.88 -8.19 -11.45
N HIS A 52 -0.94 -7.41 -10.37
CA HIS A 52 -0.40 -7.81 -9.08
C HIS A 52 -1.40 -7.52 -7.97
N LEU A 53 -1.32 -8.31 -6.90
CA LEU A 53 -2.06 -8.13 -5.66
C LEU A 53 -1.09 -7.77 -4.55
N LEU A 54 -1.33 -6.66 -3.88
CA LEU A 54 -0.66 -6.28 -2.64
C LEU A 54 -1.46 -6.82 -1.46
N SER A 55 -0.75 -7.40 -0.48
CA SER A 55 -1.22 -7.68 0.87
C SER A 55 -0.32 -6.97 1.87
N ALA A 56 -0.88 -6.02 2.64
CA ALA A 56 -0.20 -5.39 3.76
C ALA A 56 -0.80 -5.93 5.07
N GLY A 57 -0.44 -7.17 5.37
CA GLY A 57 -0.99 -8.00 6.45
C GLY A 57 -0.08 -8.06 7.68
N TRP A 58 -0.26 -9.09 8.51
CA TRP A 58 0.63 -9.37 9.65
C TRP A 58 0.81 -10.87 9.87
N VAL A 59 1.84 -11.21 10.63
CA VAL A 59 2.14 -12.58 11.08
C VAL A 59 2.40 -12.59 12.59
N TRP A 60 2.21 -13.73 13.27
CA TRP A 60 2.60 -13.92 14.68
C TRP A 60 2.07 -12.87 15.68
N HIS A 61 2.94 -12.34 16.56
CA HIS A 61 2.61 -11.41 17.66
C HIS A 61 2.45 -9.98 17.15
N PRO A 62 1.31 -9.70 16.52
CA PRO A 62 1.19 -9.08 15.21
C PRO A 62 2.42 -8.29 14.77
N HIS A 63 3.16 -8.85 13.82
CA HIS A 63 4.23 -8.15 13.11
C HIS A 63 3.78 -7.87 11.69
N GLY A 64 3.64 -6.59 11.35
CA GLY A 64 3.22 -6.16 10.02
C GLY A 64 4.20 -6.58 8.91
N VAL A 65 3.65 -7.12 7.82
CA VAL A 65 4.38 -7.61 6.65
C VAL A 65 3.78 -7.05 5.36
N VAL A 66 4.53 -7.16 4.26
CA VAL A 66 4.07 -6.85 2.91
C VAL A 66 4.37 -8.02 1.98
N GLU A 67 3.37 -8.44 1.22
CA GLU A 67 3.49 -9.45 0.17
C GLU A 67 2.88 -8.93 -1.13
N VAL A 68 3.45 -9.33 -2.25
CA VAL A 68 2.97 -8.96 -3.58
C VAL A 68 2.86 -10.22 -4.41
N PHE A 69 1.69 -10.52 -4.96
CA PHE A 69 1.45 -11.73 -5.75
C PHE A 69 1.25 -11.38 -7.22
N ASP A 70 1.71 -12.24 -8.12
CA ASP A 70 1.43 -12.15 -9.55
C ASP A 70 0.02 -12.72 -9.80
N LEU A 71 -0.95 -11.82 -10.03
CA LEU A 71 -2.35 -12.21 -10.25
C LEU A 71 -2.52 -12.98 -11.56
N THR A 72 -1.81 -12.58 -12.60
CA THR A 72 -1.92 -13.22 -13.92
C THR A 72 -1.50 -14.69 -13.83
N ARG A 73 -0.43 -14.98 -13.10
CA ARG A 73 0.01 -16.37 -12.87
C ARG A 73 -0.87 -17.09 -11.86
N ALA A 74 -1.32 -16.42 -10.80
CA ALA A 74 -2.17 -17.02 -9.77
C ALA A 74 -3.50 -17.55 -10.33
N LEU A 75 -4.08 -16.90 -11.33
CA LEU A 75 -5.30 -17.38 -12.01
C LEU A 75 -5.11 -18.71 -12.78
N THR A 76 -3.86 -19.11 -13.04
CA THR A 76 -3.53 -20.41 -13.64
C THR A 76 -3.00 -21.41 -12.61
N ASP A 77 -2.31 -20.91 -11.59
CA ASP A 77 -1.70 -21.69 -10.51
C ASP A 77 -2.00 -21.01 -9.15
N PRO A 78 -3.13 -21.37 -8.50
CA PRO A 78 -3.57 -20.73 -7.27
C PRO A 78 -2.60 -20.85 -6.09
N ALA A 79 -1.78 -21.89 -6.05
CA ALA A 79 -0.78 -22.09 -5.01
C ALA A 79 0.27 -20.95 -4.95
N LEU A 80 0.38 -20.13 -6.00
CA LEU A 80 1.23 -18.94 -5.99
C LEU A 80 0.77 -17.88 -4.98
N LEU A 81 -0.50 -17.88 -4.58
CA LEU A 81 -1.04 -17.00 -3.53
C LEU A 81 -0.63 -17.45 -2.12
N ASP A 82 -0.14 -18.68 -1.96
CA ASP A 82 0.32 -19.22 -0.68
C ASP A 82 1.82 -18.96 -0.44
N GLY A 83 2.55 -18.61 -1.51
CA GLY A 83 4.00 -18.52 -1.54
C GLY A 83 4.57 -17.16 -1.12
N GLN A 84 5.85 -16.92 -1.47
CA GLN A 84 6.55 -15.64 -1.21
C GLN A 84 6.12 -14.49 -2.10
N GLY A 85 5.25 -14.75 -3.08
CA GLY A 85 4.89 -13.75 -4.08
C GLY A 85 6.08 -13.41 -4.99
N VAL A 86 6.12 -12.17 -5.47
CA VAL A 86 7.15 -11.67 -6.42
C VAL A 86 8.23 -10.82 -5.74
N LEU A 87 8.07 -10.47 -4.46
CA LEU A 87 9.15 -9.85 -3.71
C LEU A 87 10.25 -10.89 -3.42
N PRO A 88 11.53 -10.48 -3.38
CA PRO A 88 12.59 -11.39 -2.96
C PRO A 88 12.36 -11.85 -1.51
N ALA A 89 12.90 -13.02 -1.16
CA ALA A 89 12.76 -13.60 0.19
C ALA A 89 13.24 -12.65 1.30
N ASP A 90 14.21 -11.79 0.98
CA ASP A 90 14.64 -10.68 1.82
C ASP A 90 14.56 -9.38 0.99
N PRO A 91 13.45 -8.62 1.09
CA PRO A 91 13.28 -7.34 0.41
C PRO A 91 14.05 -6.19 1.09
N GLY A 92 14.90 -6.48 2.08
CA GLY A 92 15.59 -5.44 2.84
C GLY A 92 14.57 -4.57 3.59
N ILE A 93 13.69 -5.19 4.37
CA ILE A 93 12.77 -4.51 5.29
C ILE A 93 13.20 -4.85 6.70
N ALA A 94 13.78 -3.88 7.40
CA ALA A 94 14.26 -4.02 8.77
C ALA A 94 13.29 -3.45 9.83
N GLY A 95 12.34 -2.60 9.40
CA GLY A 95 11.25 -2.10 10.22
C GLY A 95 9.96 -2.92 10.06
N GLU A 96 9.06 -2.85 11.04
CA GLU A 96 7.75 -3.49 10.92
C GLU A 96 6.87 -2.72 9.92
N VAL A 97 6.19 -3.40 8.99
CA VAL A 97 5.35 -2.74 7.98
C VAL A 97 4.05 -2.23 8.61
N ALA A 98 3.81 -0.93 8.54
CA ALA A 98 2.60 -0.29 9.02
C ALA A 98 1.49 -0.25 7.96
N SER A 99 1.88 0.07 6.72
CA SER A 99 0.99 0.24 5.58
C SER A 99 1.78 0.16 4.28
N ALA A 100 1.12 -0.24 3.19
CA ALA A 100 1.66 -0.16 1.85
C ALA A 100 0.55 0.19 0.86
N CYS A 101 0.91 0.80 -0.28
CA CYS A 101 0.00 1.06 -1.39
C CYS A 101 0.72 1.14 -2.73
N TRP A 102 0.03 0.79 -3.82
CA TRP A 102 0.53 0.99 -5.19
C TRP A 102 0.56 2.47 -5.55
N LEU A 103 1.70 2.97 -6.01
CA LEU A 103 1.82 4.31 -6.59
C LEU A 103 1.46 4.29 -8.08
N ASP A 104 1.83 3.21 -8.76
CA ASP A 104 1.52 2.90 -10.15
C ASP A 104 1.64 1.37 -10.38
N GLY A 105 1.68 0.93 -11.63
CA GLY A 105 1.77 -0.50 -11.98
C GLY A 105 3.11 -1.17 -11.67
N ASP A 106 4.13 -0.42 -11.23
CA ASP A 106 5.48 -0.92 -10.91
C ASP A 106 5.93 -0.60 -9.48
N ARG A 107 5.53 0.57 -8.97
CA ARG A 107 6.05 1.13 -7.71
C ARG A 107 5.09 0.96 -6.54
N LEU A 108 5.64 0.58 -5.39
CA LEU A 108 4.96 0.45 -4.10
C LEU A 108 5.54 1.43 -3.10
N ALA A 109 4.67 2.20 -2.44
CA ALA A 109 5.06 2.87 -1.20
C ALA A 109 4.87 1.91 -0.03
N VAL A 110 5.88 1.79 0.83
CA VAL A 110 5.88 0.98 2.05
C VAL A 110 6.28 1.88 3.21
N ALA A 111 5.44 1.92 4.24
CA ALA A 111 5.69 2.65 5.46
C ALA A 111 5.95 1.68 6.60
N THR A 112 6.97 1.95 7.41
CA THR A 112 7.29 1.17 8.60
C THR A 112 6.99 1.93 9.88
N VAL A 113 6.81 1.20 10.98
CA VAL A 113 6.61 1.73 12.34
C VAL A 113 7.79 1.39 13.25
N GLY A 114 7.85 2.10 14.37
CA GLY A 114 8.91 2.00 15.37
C GLY A 114 9.79 3.25 15.39
N GLU A 115 10.56 3.39 16.46
CA GLU A 115 11.51 4.49 16.60
C GLU A 115 12.68 4.31 15.63
N PRO A 116 13.01 5.35 14.83
CA PRO A 116 14.20 5.32 14.00
C PRO A 116 15.42 4.99 14.85
N ARG A 117 16.25 4.06 14.39
CA ARG A 117 17.49 3.72 15.09
C ARG A 117 18.55 4.76 14.74
N ASP A 118 19.18 5.33 15.76
CA ASP A 118 20.42 6.10 15.62
C ASP A 118 21.56 5.13 15.26
N GLY A 119 22.07 5.20 14.03
CA GLY A 119 23.08 4.26 13.51
C GLY A 119 23.47 4.54 12.06
N GLU A 120 24.38 3.72 11.52
CA GLU A 120 24.76 3.77 10.10
C GLU A 120 23.54 3.54 9.20
N GLU A 121 23.47 4.27 8.08
CA GLU A 121 22.47 4.02 7.05
C GLU A 121 22.62 2.60 6.50
N THR A 122 21.62 1.76 6.76
CA THR A 122 21.52 0.43 6.15
C THR A 122 20.94 0.54 4.74
N PRO A 123 21.13 -0.45 3.85
CA PRO A 123 20.40 -0.53 2.58
C PRO A 123 18.91 -0.90 2.74
N ASP A 124 18.52 -1.34 3.93
CA ASP A 124 17.16 -1.78 4.25
C ASP A 124 16.23 -0.62 4.63
N LEU A 125 14.92 -0.81 4.48
CA LEU A 125 13.88 0.08 4.99
C LEU A 125 13.77 -0.11 6.51
N GLY A 126 14.29 0.86 7.27
CA GLY A 126 14.33 0.84 8.73
C GLY A 126 13.00 1.22 9.38
N PRO A 127 12.91 1.22 10.73
CA PRO A 127 11.73 1.70 11.47
C PRO A 127 11.50 3.20 11.27
N GLY A 128 10.23 3.62 11.14
CA GLY A 128 9.87 5.02 10.97
C GLY A 128 10.31 5.60 9.62
N GLU A 129 10.30 4.78 8.58
CA GLU A 129 10.70 5.18 7.22
C GLU A 129 9.55 5.00 6.22
N LEU A 130 9.60 5.81 5.17
CA LEU A 130 8.82 5.66 3.95
C LEU A 130 9.77 5.21 2.83
N GLY A 131 9.49 4.07 2.23
CA GLY A 131 10.24 3.51 1.11
C GLY A 131 9.40 3.44 -0.16
N VAL A 132 10.06 3.56 -1.31
CA VAL A 132 9.49 3.23 -2.61
C VAL A 132 10.25 2.05 -3.19
N TRP A 133 9.56 0.92 -3.32
CA TRP A 133 10.04 -0.28 -4.00
C TRP A 133 9.61 -0.27 -5.47
N SER A 134 10.49 -0.64 -6.39
CA SER A 134 10.15 -0.89 -7.79
C SER A 134 10.28 -2.38 -8.10
N LEU A 135 9.22 -2.97 -8.65
CA LEU A 135 9.23 -4.37 -9.07
C LEU A 135 10.24 -4.61 -10.19
N SER A 136 10.25 -3.75 -11.21
CA SER A 136 11.15 -3.87 -12.34
C SER A 136 12.62 -3.62 -11.99
N ALA A 137 12.91 -2.73 -11.04
CA ALA A 137 14.26 -2.53 -10.53
C ALA A 137 14.68 -3.61 -9.51
N GLY A 138 13.72 -4.31 -8.90
CA GLY A 138 13.97 -5.33 -7.88
C GLY A 138 14.57 -4.76 -6.59
N GLY A 139 14.20 -3.53 -6.22
CA GLY A 139 14.83 -2.85 -5.08
C GLY A 139 14.19 -1.52 -4.69
N TRP A 140 14.67 -0.98 -3.57
CA TRP A 140 14.34 0.37 -3.09
C TRP A 140 14.94 1.44 -4.00
N ILE A 141 14.09 2.26 -4.60
CA ILE A 141 14.51 3.42 -5.40
C ILE A 141 14.55 4.71 -4.58
N HIS A 142 13.75 4.78 -3.51
CA HIS A 142 13.75 5.86 -2.52
C HIS A 142 13.51 5.31 -1.12
N ARG A 143 14.13 5.94 -0.13
CA ARG A 143 13.90 5.70 1.31
C ARG A 143 14.07 7.02 2.03
N SER A 144 13.20 7.28 3.01
CA SER A 144 13.20 8.54 3.76
C SER A 144 12.76 8.31 5.19
N LYS A 145 13.56 8.80 6.13
CA LYS A 145 13.17 8.87 7.55
C LYS A 145 12.10 9.93 7.74
N VAL A 146 11.11 9.62 8.56
CA VAL A 146 10.06 10.56 8.96
C VAL A 146 10.04 10.70 10.47
N ASP A 147 9.68 11.88 10.96
CA ASP A 147 9.58 12.21 12.39
C ASP A 147 8.14 12.15 12.92
N PHE A 148 7.24 11.51 12.16
CA PHE A 148 5.83 11.34 12.50
C PHE A 148 5.35 9.92 12.16
N CYS A 149 4.28 9.48 12.83
CA CYS A 149 3.62 8.22 12.49
C CYS A 149 2.84 8.34 11.18
N ILE A 150 3.11 7.46 10.22
CA ILE A 150 2.49 7.48 8.88
C ILE A 150 1.05 6.94 8.90
N GLY A 151 0.77 5.90 9.70
CA GLY A 151 -0.56 5.26 9.73
C GLY A 151 -0.96 4.64 8.38
N THR A 152 -2.21 4.85 7.96
CA THR A 152 -2.73 4.28 6.70
C THR A 152 -2.35 5.15 5.50
N LEU A 153 -1.91 4.52 4.41
CA LEU A 153 -1.56 5.20 3.15
C LEU A 153 -2.68 5.12 2.10
N ILE A 154 -2.88 6.21 1.37
CA ILE A 154 -3.65 6.26 0.13
C ILE A 154 -2.79 6.89 -0.96
N ALA A 155 -2.60 6.16 -2.07
CA ALA A 155 -1.72 6.61 -3.15
C ALA A 155 -2.29 7.76 -3.97
N ARG A 156 -1.40 8.64 -4.44
CA ARG A 156 -1.68 9.78 -5.31
C ARG A 156 -0.46 10.11 -6.18
N GLY A 157 -0.15 9.24 -7.14
CA GLY A 157 1.03 9.39 -8.01
C GLY A 157 2.33 9.39 -7.21
N ASP A 158 3.14 10.44 -7.34
CA ASP A 158 4.39 10.62 -6.57
C ASP A 158 4.18 11.21 -5.16
N THR A 159 2.93 11.25 -4.71
CA THR A 159 2.59 11.61 -3.33
C THR A 159 1.68 10.56 -2.71
N VAL A 160 1.64 10.52 -1.39
CA VAL A 160 0.70 9.68 -0.63
C VAL A 160 -0.02 10.51 0.41
N VAL A 161 -1.29 10.19 0.63
CA VAL A 161 -2.00 10.67 1.82
C VAL A 161 -1.74 9.68 2.95
N SER A 162 -1.15 10.18 4.04
CA SER A 162 -1.02 9.51 5.33
C SER A 162 -2.20 9.87 6.23
N LEU A 163 -2.76 8.87 6.90
CA LEU A 163 -3.88 9.01 7.83
C LEU A 163 -3.47 8.51 9.21
N TYR A 164 -3.04 9.45 10.05
CA TYR A 164 -2.75 9.21 11.47
C TYR A 164 -2.99 10.48 12.29
N GLY A 165 -4.07 10.50 13.08
CA GLY A 165 -4.50 11.68 13.84
C GLY A 165 -5.14 12.78 12.97
N HIS A 166 -4.54 13.08 11.82
CA HIS A 166 -5.09 13.91 10.75
C HIS A 166 -4.46 13.54 9.38
N PRO A 167 -5.08 13.93 8.26
CA PRO A 167 -4.50 13.71 6.93
C PRO A 167 -3.24 14.55 6.71
N ARG A 168 -2.21 13.93 6.12
CA ARG A 168 -1.01 14.59 5.59
C ARG A 168 -0.75 14.12 4.17
N LEU A 169 -0.36 15.04 3.30
CA LEU A 169 0.15 14.73 1.97
C LEU A 169 1.67 14.69 2.03
N ILE A 170 2.27 13.58 1.62
CA ILE A 170 3.71 13.32 1.72
C ILE A 170 4.25 13.09 0.33
N ASP A 171 5.41 13.68 0.03
CA ASP A 171 6.22 13.36 -1.14
C ASP A 171 6.96 12.03 -0.90
N VAL A 172 6.75 11.03 -1.76
CA VAL A 172 7.28 9.67 -1.53
C VAL A 172 8.78 9.54 -1.76
N THR A 173 9.38 10.48 -2.48
CA THR A 173 10.81 10.49 -2.79
C THR A 173 11.63 11.07 -1.65
N THR A 174 11.07 12.05 -0.94
CA THR A 174 11.78 12.82 0.09
C THR A 174 11.25 12.58 1.50
N GLY A 175 10.07 11.98 1.66
CA GLY A 175 9.37 11.85 2.93
C GLY A 175 8.83 13.17 3.48
N ALA A 176 8.96 14.28 2.73
CA ALA A 176 8.56 15.59 3.19
C ALA A 176 7.03 15.75 3.19
N VAL A 177 6.49 16.38 4.25
CA VAL A 177 5.09 16.78 4.30
C VAL A 177 4.88 17.97 3.37
N VAL A 178 4.12 17.76 2.30
CA VAL A 178 3.73 18.78 1.32
C VAL A 178 2.60 19.65 1.87
N ALA A 179 1.64 19.04 2.57
CA ALA A 179 0.50 19.71 3.20
C ALA A 179 -0.08 18.84 4.32
N GLU A 180 -0.74 19.47 5.28
CA GLU A 180 -1.46 18.77 6.35
C GLU A 180 -2.75 19.48 6.74
N TRP A 181 -3.70 18.71 7.28
CA TRP A 181 -5.04 19.20 7.64
C TRP A 181 -5.39 18.86 9.10
N PRO A 182 -4.73 19.51 10.08
CA PRO A 182 -4.86 19.17 11.50
C PRO A 182 -6.27 19.36 12.07
N THR A 183 -7.15 20.10 11.39
CA THR A 183 -8.56 20.29 11.77
C THR A 183 -9.46 19.11 11.39
N VAL A 184 -9.04 18.26 10.44
CA VAL A 184 -9.77 17.04 10.06
C VAL A 184 -9.20 15.88 10.86
N LYS A 185 -9.92 15.43 11.88
CA LYS A 185 -9.42 14.37 12.77
C LYS A 185 -9.65 13.00 12.15
N VAL A 186 -8.65 12.14 12.26
CA VAL A 186 -8.75 10.70 11.97
C VAL A 186 -8.18 9.90 13.14
N PRO A 187 -8.53 8.62 13.30
CA PRO A 187 -7.95 7.78 14.34
C PRO A 187 -6.41 7.75 14.26
N GLN A 188 -5.76 7.64 15.42
CA GLN A 188 -4.33 7.39 15.52
C GLN A 188 -4.09 5.88 15.45
N ARG A 189 -4.28 5.34 14.25
CA ARG A 189 -4.06 3.92 13.98
C ARG A 189 -2.86 3.72 13.07
N ASP A 190 -1.95 2.89 13.55
CA ASP A 190 -0.83 2.32 12.83
C ASP A 190 -0.90 0.78 12.86
N GLY A 191 0.00 0.12 12.14
CA GLY A 191 0.02 -1.34 12.01
C GLY A 191 -1.10 -1.91 11.14
N SER A 192 -1.01 -3.19 10.79
CA SER A 192 -1.92 -3.89 9.87
C SER A 192 -3.06 -4.67 10.51
N TYR A 193 -3.05 -4.82 11.82
CA TYR A 193 -4.08 -5.55 12.56
C TYR A 193 -5.20 -4.64 13.07
N GLY A 194 -6.38 -5.24 13.26
CA GLY A 194 -7.54 -4.59 13.85
C GLY A 194 -7.48 -4.59 15.38
N VAL A 195 -7.74 -3.45 16.00
CA VAL A 195 -8.05 -3.36 17.43
C VAL A 195 -9.42 -2.73 17.60
N THR A 196 -10.26 -3.32 18.46
CA THR A 196 -11.68 -2.95 18.59
C THR A 196 -11.92 -1.53 19.09
N HIS A 197 -10.93 -0.92 19.76
CA HIS A 197 -11.04 0.40 20.38
C HIS A 197 -10.43 1.53 19.53
N ILE A 198 -9.77 1.22 18.41
CA ILE A 198 -9.21 2.22 17.48
C ILE A 198 -9.72 1.91 16.06
N PRO A 199 -10.72 2.66 15.57
CA PRO A 199 -11.31 2.38 14.26
C PRO A 199 -10.30 2.62 13.13
N THR A 200 -10.47 1.89 12.02
CA THR A 200 -9.73 2.17 10.78
C THR A 200 -10.18 3.53 10.25
N PRO A 201 -9.26 4.44 9.84
CA PRO A 201 -9.66 5.65 9.14
C PRO A 201 -10.36 5.28 7.82
N VAL A 202 -11.50 5.92 7.55
CA VAL A 202 -12.25 5.74 6.30
C VAL A 202 -12.11 7.01 5.47
N ALA A 203 -11.47 6.89 4.31
CA ALA A 203 -11.28 7.98 3.39
C ALA A 203 -11.25 7.47 1.94
N ALA A 204 -11.59 8.35 1.02
CA ALA A 204 -11.55 8.07 -0.42
C ALA A 204 -10.91 9.26 -1.14
N LEU A 205 -9.88 8.96 -1.94
CA LEU A 205 -9.30 9.92 -2.87
C LEU A 205 -10.17 9.96 -4.12
N HIS A 206 -10.53 11.15 -4.57
CA HIS A 206 -11.22 11.31 -5.84
C HIS A 206 -10.27 10.87 -7.00
N PRO A 207 -10.77 10.22 -8.07
CA PRO A 207 -9.91 9.65 -9.11
C PRO A 207 -8.99 10.65 -9.84
N ASP A 208 -9.37 11.93 -9.90
CA ASP A 208 -8.50 12.99 -10.46
C ASP A 208 -7.37 13.43 -9.50
N GLY A 209 -7.34 12.88 -8.29
CA GLY A 209 -6.37 13.21 -7.24
C GLY A 209 -6.54 14.61 -6.64
N THR A 210 -7.59 15.37 -6.92
CA THR A 210 -7.72 16.76 -6.44
C THR A 210 -8.41 16.88 -5.10
N ARG A 211 -9.14 15.84 -4.68
CA ARG A 211 -9.98 15.90 -3.48
C ARG A 211 -9.88 14.62 -2.67
N LEU A 212 -9.92 14.77 -1.35
CA LEU A 212 -9.99 13.66 -0.40
C LEU A 212 -11.28 13.81 0.42
N ALA A 213 -12.12 12.79 0.41
CA ALA A 213 -13.24 12.66 1.33
C ALA A 213 -12.82 11.85 2.55
N VAL A 214 -13.06 12.37 3.75
CA VAL A 214 -12.70 11.73 5.03
C VAL A 214 -13.95 11.61 5.89
N ALA A 215 -14.28 10.38 6.30
CA ALA A 215 -15.41 10.16 7.19
C ALA A 215 -15.16 10.82 8.55
N GLN A 216 -16.18 11.46 9.10
CA GLN A 216 -16.23 11.99 10.46
C GLN A 216 -17.41 11.33 11.19
N PRO A 217 -17.55 11.47 12.53
CA PRO A 217 -18.63 10.82 13.27
C PRO A 217 -20.03 11.08 12.69
N ASP A 218 -20.30 12.33 12.27
CA ASP A 218 -21.62 12.75 11.80
C ASP A 218 -21.60 13.40 10.39
N THR A 219 -20.42 13.53 9.77
CA THR A 219 -20.24 14.26 8.51
C THR A 219 -19.16 13.64 7.63
N ILE A 220 -18.96 14.20 6.43
CA ILE A 220 -17.82 13.89 5.57
C ILE A 220 -17.06 15.19 5.36
N ALA A 221 -15.79 15.23 5.76
CA ALA A 221 -14.89 16.33 5.44
C ALA A 221 -14.38 16.15 4.01
N VAL A 222 -14.50 17.18 3.17
CA VAL A 222 -13.94 17.19 1.82
C VAL A 222 -12.77 18.16 1.77
N ILE A 223 -11.59 17.63 1.52
CA ILE A 223 -10.33 18.37 1.46
C ILE A 223 -9.97 18.59 -0.01
N THR A 224 -9.60 19.82 -0.37
CA THR A 224 -8.95 20.10 -1.66
C THR A 224 -7.44 19.91 -1.49
N LEU A 225 -6.85 19.06 -2.32
CA LEU A 225 -5.43 18.76 -2.32
C LEU A 225 -4.68 19.75 -3.24
N PRO A 226 -3.45 20.16 -2.90
CA PRO A 226 -2.61 20.97 -3.79
C PRO A 226 -2.47 20.34 -5.17
N GLU A 227 -2.45 21.15 -6.23
CA GLU A 227 -2.29 20.65 -7.60
C GLU A 227 -1.05 19.76 -7.74
N PHE A 228 -1.17 18.71 -8.55
CA PHE A 228 -0.05 17.85 -8.89
C PHE A 228 0.86 18.59 -9.88
N THR A 229 1.95 19.20 -9.39
CA THR A 229 2.99 19.71 -10.29
C THR A 229 3.80 18.55 -10.83
N ALA A 230 3.40 18.00 -11.98
CA ALA A 230 4.13 17.00 -12.78
C ALA A 230 5.44 17.55 -13.40
N ALA A 231 6.08 18.53 -12.78
CA ALA A 231 7.17 19.29 -13.37
C ALA A 231 8.56 18.68 -13.06
N ARG A 232 8.74 17.38 -13.28
CA ARG A 232 10.05 16.73 -13.45
C ARG A 232 9.86 15.49 -14.34
N ASN A 233 10.04 15.67 -15.66
CA ASN A 233 10.26 14.63 -16.71
C ASN A 233 9.52 14.90 -18.04
N ARG A 234 9.38 16.15 -18.48
CA ARG A 234 9.36 16.43 -19.92
C ARG A 234 10.80 16.66 -20.37
N VAL A 235 11.43 15.61 -20.88
CA VAL A 235 12.52 15.76 -21.84
C VAL A 235 11.83 16.18 -23.13
N ASP A 236 11.94 17.45 -23.49
CA ASP A 236 11.52 17.90 -24.81
C ASP A 236 12.36 17.15 -25.86
N PRO A 237 11.74 16.58 -26.91
CA PRO A 237 12.50 15.94 -27.97
C PRO A 237 13.40 16.97 -28.66
N PRO A 238 14.61 16.60 -29.10
CA PRO A 238 15.49 17.52 -29.80
C PRO A 238 14.79 18.01 -31.07
N ILE A 239 14.76 19.33 -31.23
CA ILE A 239 14.36 19.98 -32.47
C ILE A 239 15.34 19.52 -33.55
N ALA A 240 14.82 18.81 -34.56
CA ALA A 240 15.60 18.49 -35.75
C ALA A 240 15.72 19.75 -36.61
N GLU A 241 16.96 20.17 -36.88
CA GLU A 241 17.31 21.06 -38.00
C GLU A 241 17.48 20.25 -39.30
#